data_AF-A0A534JVC7-F1
#
_entry.id   AF-A0A534JVC7-F1
#
_cell.length_a   1.000
_cell.length_b   1.000
_cell.length_c   1.000
_cell.angle_alpha   90.00
_cell.angle_beta   90.00
_cell.angle_gamma   90.00
#
_symmetry.space_group_name_H-M   'P 1'
#
loop_
_entity.id
_entity.type
_entity.pdbx_description
1 polymer ?
#
loop_
_entity_poly.entity_id
_entity_poly.type
_entity_poly.pdbx_seq_one_letter_code
_entity_poly.pdbx_strand_id
1 'polypeptide(L)'
;MKFPRKIVGRTSSERETNSAALVDEVPAAGVRVDDAARDAMAAQLLREQTRRDALRLGVAAGGGVLAALFADRFIGRGRAAPGDAIGGTTISNTDIDAKRIAAVRIATEFEPTKHAGTPADPWTEAGINAAMADLGAAGGLVFLPVGNWSVRPITVPANNIALCGSGFNTKLAATAGSYTQNTSAMFLLNGRLGVTLADMALDGTGTNTCFGINATGGSDPIISRMRFTNWLGIDTQRARGISVQQNPSSGPPFFEAVISDCVFDGNQIGV
;
A
#
# COMPACT_ATOMS: atom_id res chain seq x y z
N MET A 1 2.11 -74.89 16.09
CA MET A 1 0.70 -74.72 15.64
C MET A 1 0.60 -73.43 14.83
N LYS A 2 0.13 -73.50 13.58
CA LYS A 2 -0.18 -72.35 12.71
C LYS A 2 -1.66 -72.47 12.31
N PHE A 3 -2.40 -71.37 12.43
CA PHE A 3 -3.77 -71.24 11.89
C PHE A 3 -3.82 -70.08 10.88
N PRO A 4 -4.54 -70.23 9.75
CA PRO A 4 -4.94 -69.12 8.92
C PRO A 4 -6.45 -68.79 9.00
N ARG A 5 -6.72 -67.47 8.94
CA ARG A 5 -7.86 -66.71 8.37
C ARG A 5 -9.28 -67.31 8.35
N LYS A 6 -10.24 -66.51 8.87
CA LYS A 6 -11.39 -66.00 8.10
C LYS A 6 -11.92 -64.68 8.70
N ILE A 7 -11.86 -63.62 7.88
CA ILE A 7 -12.59 -62.37 8.04
C ILE A 7 -14.01 -62.65 7.56
N VAL A 8 -15.00 -62.50 8.41
CA VAL A 8 -16.42 -62.48 8.01
C VAL A 8 -16.97 -61.12 8.39
N GLY A 9 -17.29 -60.32 7.38
CA GLY A 9 -17.96 -59.04 7.53
C GLY A 9 -19.38 -59.23 8.07
N ARG A 10 -19.83 -58.24 8.85
CA ARG A 10 -21.21 -58.10 9.35
C ARG A 10 -22.20 -58.17 8.17
N THR A 11 -23.30 -58.89 8.34
CA THR A 11 -24.32 -59.09 7.30
C THR A 11 -25.06 -57.78 6.99
N SER A 12 -25.55 -57.65 5.76
CA SER A 12 -26.23 -56.45 5.25
C SER A 12 -27.45 -56.04 6.08
N SER A 13 -28.19 -57.00 6.64
CA SER A 13 -29.35 -56.74 7.49
C SER A 13 -28.99 -56.03 8.80
N GLU A 14 -27.84 -56.33 9.41
CA GLU A 14 -27.39 -55.64 10.63
C GLU A 14 -26.87 -54.22 10.37
N ARG A 15 -26.49 -53.91 9.11
CA ARG A 15 -26.14 -52.54 8.69
C ARG A 15 -27.38 -51.69 8.45
N GLU A 16 -28.44 -52.27 7.91
CA GLU A 16 -29.70 -51.56 7.66
C GLU A 16 -30.39 -51.17 8.97
N THR A 17 -30.50 -52.08 9.95
CA THR A 17 -31.15 -51.77 11.24
C THR A 17 -30.41 -50.68 12.03
N ASN A 18 -29.08 -50.67 11.99
CA ASN A 18 -28.28 -49.61 12.63
C ASN A 18 -28.33 -48.29 11.86
N SER A 19 -28.44 -48.32 10.53
CA SER A 19 -28.60 -47.09 9.73
C SER A 19 -29.98 -46.45 9.94
N ALA A 20 -31.03 -47.26 10.10
CA ALA A 20 -32.37 -46.76 10.39
C ALA A 20 -32.46 -46.14 11.80
N ALA A 21 -31.81 -46.76 12.80
CA ALA A 21 -31.73 -46.22 14.16
C ALA A 21 -30.90 -44.93 14.24
N LEU A 22 -29.88 -44.76 13.40
CA LEU A 22 -29.07 -43.53 13.32
C LEU A 22 -29.78 -42.36 12.61
N VAL A 23 -30.75 -42.64 11.74
CA VAL A 23 -31.51 -41.59 11.04
C VAL A 23 -32.60 -40.99 11.93
N ASP A 24 -33.09 -41.74 12.93
CA ASP A 24 -34.14 -41.29 13.87
C ASP A 24 -33.60 -40.42 15.02
N GLU A 25 -32.28 -40.39 15.26
CA GLU A 25 -31.63 -39.53 16.27
C GLU A 25 -31.07 -38.21 15.70
N VAL A 26 -31.13 -37.99 14.37
CA VAL A 26 -30.73 -36.71 13.77
C VAL A 26 -31.92 -35.74 13.85
N PRO A 27 -31.82 -34.60 14.55
CA PRO A 27 -32.90 -33.65 14.61
C PRO A 27 -33.23 -33.14 13.20
N ALA A 28 -34.40 -33.51 12.69
CA ALA A 28 -34.98 -32.94 11.50
C ALA A 28 -35.50 -31.53 11.81
N ALA A 29 -34.66 -30.50 11.63
CA ALA A 29 -35.03 -29.16 11.18
C ALA A 29 -33.85 -28.18 11.30
N GLY A 30 -33.36 -27.72 10.16
CA GLY A 30 -32.44 -26.59 10.03
C GLY A 30 -32.55 -26.05 8.61
N VAL A 31 -33.57 -25.24 8.38
CA VAL A 31 -33.92 -24.59 7.12
C VAL A 31 -32.70 -23.95 6.45
N ARG A 32 -32.60 -24.13 5.13
CA ARG A 32 -31.70 -23.46 4.17
C ARG A 32 -31.33 -22.02 4.56
N VAL A 33 -30.17 -21.83 5.21
CA VAL A 33 -29.55 -20.49 5.37
C VAL A 33 -28.44 -20.27 4.34
N ASP A 34 -27.83 -21.34 3.84
CA ASP A 34 -26.65 -21.21 2.96
C ASP A 34 -26.99 -20.98 1.48
N ASP A 35 -28.09 -21.52 0.96
CA ASP A 35 -28.44 -21.36 -0.45
C ASP A 35 -28.92 -19.93 -0.76
N ALA A 36 -29.70 -19.32 0.12
CA ALA A 36 -30.15 -17.93 -0.04
C ALA A 36 -29.00 -16.91 0.06
N ALA A 37 -28.01 -17.17 0.92
CA ALA A 37 -26.81 -16.33 1.04
C ALA A 37 -25.90 -16.49 -0.19
N ARG A 38 -25.78 -17.71 -0.73
CA ARG A 38 -24.99 -18.01 -1.92
C ARG A 38 -25.64 -17.46 -3.19
N ASP A 39 -26.97 -17.52 -3.29
CA ASP A 39 -27.75 -16.90 -4.36
C ASP A 39 -27.74 -15.37 -4.29
N ALA A 40 -27.77 -14.80 -3.08
CA ALA A 40 -27.63 -13.35 -2.88
C ALA A 40 -26.24 -12.85 -3.30
N MET A 41 -25.18 -13.60 -2.97
CA MET A 41 -23.80 -13.28 -3.36
C MET A 41 -23.59 -13.43 -4.88
N ALA A 42 -24.16 -14.47 -5.49
CA ALA A 42 -24.15 -14.65 -6.94
C ALA A 42 -24.88 -13.52 -7.66
N ALA A 43 -26.04 -13.09 -7.15
CA ALA A 43 -26.77 -11.94 -7.69
C ALA A 43 -26.01 -10.62 -7.53
N GLN A 44 -25.26 -10.44 -6.45
CA GLN A 44 -24.39 -9.27 -6.24
C GLN A 44 -23.20 -9.26 -7.20
N LEU A 45 -22.56 -10.41 -7.41
CA LEU A 45 -21.44 -10.55 -8.35
C LEU A 45 -21.88 -10.32 -9.80
N LEU A 46 -23.07 -10.78 -10.18
CA LEU A 46 -23.67 -10.52 -11.50
C LEU A 46 -24.01 -9.03 -11.70
N ARG A 47 -24.49 -8.34 -10.66
CA ARG A 47 -24.72 -6.88 -10.70
C ARG A 47 -23.42 -6.09 -10.85
N GLU A 48 -22.34 -6.54 -10.22
CA GLU A 48 -21.03 -5.90 -10.35
C GLU A 48 -20.31 -6.23 -11.66
N GLN A 49 -20.55 -7.41 -12.25
CA GLN A 49 -20.06 -7.73 -13.59
C GLN A 49 -20.81 -6.95 -14.67
N THR A 50 -22.13 -6.83 -14.57
CA THR A 50 -22.93 -5.99 -15.50
C THR A 50 -22.58 -4.50 -15.38
N ARG A 51 -22.22 -4.00 -14.18
CA ARG A 51 -21.66 -2.65 -14.01
C ARG A 51 -20.32 -2.48 -14.71
N ARG A 52 -19.40 -3.44 -14.57
CA ARG A 52 -18.08 -3.39 -15.22
C ARG A 52 -18.18 -3.52 -16.74
N ASP A 53 -19.10 -4.32 -17.25
CA ASP A 53 -19.33 -4.46 -18.69
C ASP A 53 -20.05 -3.23 -19.26
N ALA A 54 -20.97 -2.60 -18.52
CA ALA A 54 -21.56 -1.31 -18.92
C ALA A 54 -20.53 -0.17 -18.92
N LEU A 55 -19.60 -0.15 -17.96
CA LEU A 55 -18.48 0.80 -17.92
C LEU A 55 -17.49 0.54 -19.06
N ARG A 56 -17.18 -0.71 -19.37
CA ARG A 56 -16.31 -1.06 -20.51
C ARG A 56 -16.96 -0.72 -21.85
N LEU A 57 -18.27 -0.95 -22.00
CA LEU A 57 -19.03 -0.60 -23.20
C LEU A 57 -19.19 0.93 -23.35
N GLY A 58 -19.34 1.66 -22.24
CA GLY A 58 -19.37 3.13 -22.22
C GLY A 58 -18.03 3.79 -22.53
N VAL A 59 -16.91 3.16 -22.15
CA VAL A 59 -15.55 3.59 -22.54
C VAL A 59 -15.26 3.27 -24.01
N ALA A 60 -15.76 2.16 -24.54
CA ALA A 60 -15.57 1.77 -25.94
C ALA A 60 -16.41 2.59 -26.94
N ALA A 61 -17.57 3.12 -26.53
CA ALA A 61 -18.52 3.79 -27.44
C ALA A 61 -18.38 5.33 -27.52
N GLY A 62 -17.29 5.91 -27.04
CA GLY A 62 -17.07 7.35 -27.16
C GLY A 62 -17.92 8.20 -26.20
N GLY A 63 -17.67 8.04 -24.90
CA GLY A 63 -17.48 9.13 -23.92
C GLY A 63 -18.50 10.26 -23.71
N GLY A 64 -19.64 10.34 -24.42
CA GLY A 64 -20.53 11.52 -24.33
C GLY A 64 -22.01 11.22 -24.08
N VAL A 65 -22.57 10.18 -24.69
CA VAL A 65 -24.04 10.06 -24.77
C VAL A 65 -24.65 9.27 -23.61
N LEU A 66 -23.96 8.24 -23.10
CA LEU A 66 -24.44 7.45 -21.95
C LEU A 66 -24.19 8.14 -20.60
N ALA A 67 -23.20 9.03 -20.51
CA ALA A 67 -22.97 9.84 -19.30
C ALA A 67 -24.16 10.78 -19.01
N ALA A 68 -24.84 11.28 -20.05
CA ALA A 68 -26.03 12.10 -19.91
C ALA A 68 -27.27 11.29 -19.51
N LEU A 69 -27.46 10.08 -20.04
CA LEU A 69 -28.64 9.25 -19.76
C LEU A 69 -28.65 8.69 -18.32
N PHE A 70 -27.47 8.48 -17.73
CA PHE A 70 -27.34 8.09 -16.31
C PHE A 70 -27.24 9.29 -15.35
N ALA A 71 -26.89 10.49 -15.84
CA ALA A 71 -26.93 11.72 -15.05
C ALA A 71 -28.37 12.17 -14.74
N ASP A 72 -29.33 11.88 -15.62
CA ASP A 72 -30.70 12.38 -15.48
C ASP A 72 -31.58 11.56 -14.54
N ARG A 73 -31.23 10.28 -14.29
CA ARG A 73 -32.04 9.38 -13.43
C ARG A 73 -31.54 9.23 -12.00
N PHE A 74 -30.37 9.78 -11.67
CA PHE A 74 -29.77 9.78 -10.33
C PHE A 74 -29.25 11.18 -9.96
N ILE A 75 -30.10 12.20 -10.08
CA ILE A 75 -29.80 13.56 -9.63
C ILE A 75 -29.74 13.58 -8.09
N GLY A 76 -28.55 13.28 -7.57
CA GLY A 76 -27.96 13.94 -6.40
C GLY A 76 -26.71 14.63 -6.90
N ARG A 77 -26.75 15.95 -7.06
CA ARG A 77 -25.67 16.75 -7.69
C ARG A 77 -24.33 16.58 -6.96
N GLY A 78 -23.37 15.93 -7.61
CA GLY A 78 -21.96 15.98 -7.27
C GLY A 78 -21.14 15.83 -8.55
N ARG A 79 -20.69 16.95 -9.15
CA ARG A 79 -19.70 16.91 -10.23
C ARG A 79 -18.36 16.54 -9.59
N ALA A 80 -17.84 15.35 -9.92
CA ALA A 80 -16.53 14.95 -9.46
C ALA A 80 -15.45 15.82 -10.13
N ALA A 81 -14.67 16.54 -9.33
CA ALA A 81 -13.54 17.34 -9.81
C ALA A 81 -12.25 16.48 -9.78
N PRO A 82 -11.25 16.79 -10.62
CA PRO A 82 -9.93 16.17 -10.50
C PRO A 82 -9.38 16.41 -9.09
N GLY A 83 -9.11 15.34 -8.33
CA GLY A 83 -8.85 15.40 -6.88
C GLY A 83 -9.97 14.84 -5.99
N ASP A 84 -11.09 14.43 -6.58
CA ASP A 84 -12.02 13.52 -5.92
C ASP A 84 -11.44 12.11 -5.94
N ALA A 85 -10.58 11.83 -4.97
CA ALA A 85 -10.61 10.51 -4.34
C ALA A 85 -12.08 10.17 -4.08
N ILE A 86 -12.50 8.92 -4.34
CA ILE A 86 -13.88 8.44 -4.12
C ILE A 86 -14.36 8.88 -2.73
N GLY A 87 -14.99 10.05 -2.68
CA GLY A 87 -15.45 10.69 -1.48
C GLY A 87 -16.87 10.21 -1.28
N GLY A 88 -17.03 9.14 -0.51
CA GLY A 88 -18.37 8.61 -0.22
C GLY A 88 -18.51 7.09 -0.21
N THR A 89 -17.44 6.30 -0.31
CA THR A 89 -17.52 4.97 0.29
C THR A 89 -17.29 5.16 1.78
N THR A 90 -18.36 5.09 2.58
CA THR A 90 -18.25 4.75 4.00
C THR A 90 -17.28 3.57 4.09
N ILE A 91 -16.08 3.82 4.58
CA ILE A 91 -15.12 2.75 4.83
C ILE A 91 -15.74 1.95 5.96
N SER A 92 -16.28 0.77 5.63
CA SER A 92 -16.81 -0.12 6.66
C SER A 92 -15.63 -0.54 7.54
N ASN A 93 -15.88 -0.80 8.83
CA ASN A 93 -14.83 -1.34 9.71
C ASN A 93 -14.18 -2.58 9.07
N THR A 94 -14.95 -3.36 8.31
CA THR A 94 -14.50 -4.54 7.56
C THR A 94 -13.50 -4.22 6.44
N ASP A 95 -13.62 -3.09 5.72
CA ASP A 95 -12.67 -2.68 4.67
C ASP A 95 -11.37 -2.12 5.27
N ILE A 96 -11.48 -1.41 6.41
CA ILE A 96 -10.32 -1.05 7.25
C ILE A 96 -9.66 -2.32 7.78
N ASP A 97 -10.43 -3.31 8.22
CA ASP A 97 -9.91 -4.57 8.75
C ASP A 97 -9.21 -5.38 7.65
N ALA A 98 -9.75 -5.46 6.42
CA ALA A 98 -9.09 -6.14 5.30
C ALA A 98 -7.76 -5.48 4.91
N LYS A 99 -7.68 -4.14 4.89
CA LYS A 99 -6.44 -3.40 4.64
C LYS A 99 -5.45 -3.49 5.82
N ARG A 100 -5.95 -3.49 7.05
CA ARG A 100 -5.17 -3.75 8.27
C ARG A 100 -4.56 -5.15 8.26
N ILE A 101 -5.35 -6.17 7.90
CA ILE A 101 -4.94 -7.57 7.76
C ILE A 101 -3.90 -7.73 6.64
N ALA A 102 -3.96 -6.93 5.57
CA ALA A 102 -2.98 -6.97 4.48
C ALA A 102 -1.70 -6.15 4.73
N ALA A 103 -1.56 -5.45 5.86
CA ALA A 103 -0.43 -4.57 6.17
C ALA A 103 -0.10 -3.53 5.06
N VAL A 104 -1.11 -3.10 4.31
CA VAL A 104 -0.99 -2.05 3.27
C VAL A 104 -1.72 -0.80 3.72
N ARG A 105 -1.09 0.36 3.58
CA ARG A 105 -1.65 1.69 3.85
C ARG A 105 -1.47 2.59 2.64
N ILE A 106 -2.53 3.27 2.23
CA ILE A 106 -2.46 4.27 1.15
C ILE A 106 -2.32 5.63 1.82
N ALA A 107 -1.18 6.31 1.61
CA ALA A 107 -0.82 7.50 2.39
C ALA A 107 -1.87 8.63 2.33
N THR A 108 -2.58 8.78 1.20
CA THR A 108 -3.63 9.80 1.04
C THR A 108 -4.87 9.56 1.91
N GLU A 109 -5.10 8.32 2.37
CA GLU A 109 -6.20 7.99 3.29
C GLU A 109 -5.92 8.47 4.72
N PHE A 110 -4.67 8.85 5.01
CA PHE A 110 -4.17 9.27 6.32
C PHE A 110 -3.89 10.78 6.39
N GLU A 111 -4.20 11.53 5.33
CA GLU A 111 -4.05 12.98 5.33
C GLU A 111 -5.04 13.63 6.33
N PRO A 112 -4.58 14.57 7.16
CA PRO A 112 -5.47 15.29 8.08
C PRO A 112 -6.42 16.25 7.34
N THR A 113 -6.06 16.64 6.11
CA THR A 113 -6.80 17.59 5.27
C THR A 113 -6.91 17.07 3.84
N LYS A 114 -7.97 17.45 3.13
CA LYS A 114 -8.13 17.08 1.71
C LYS A 114 -7.16 17.89 0.85
N HIS A 115 -6.42 17.20 0.00
CA HIS A 115 -5.52 17.76 -1.01
C HIS A 115 -5.77 17.13 -2.37
N ALA A 116 -5.52 17.89 -3.44
CA ALA A 116 -5.69 17.45 -4.82
C ALA A 116 -4.48 16.69 -5.39
N GLY A 117 -3.32 16.68 -4.72
CA GLY A 117 -2.09 16.05 -5.23
C GLY A 117 -1.47 16.78 -6.42
N THR A 118 -1.83 18.05 -6.61
CA THR A 118 -1.32 18.90 -7.70
C THR A 118 -0.14 19.74 -7.21
N PRO A 119 0.66 20.37 -8.09
CA PRO A 119 1.73 21.24 -7.63
C PRO A 119 1.25 22.44 -6.79
N ALA A 120 0.02 22.91 -7.01
CA ALA A 120 -0.58 24.04 -6.28
C ALA A 120 -1.26 23.62 -4.97
N ASP A 121 -1.64 22.35 -4.85
CA ASP A 121 -2.25 21.75 -3.66
C ASP A 121 -1.72 20.31 -3.51
N PRO A 122 -0.47 20.15 -3.05
CA PRO A 122 0.18 18.87 -2.94
C PRO A 122 -0.29 18.12 -1.70
N TRP A 123 -0.20 16.78 -1.71
CA TRP A 123 -0.26 15.99 -0.47
C TRP A 123 0.95 16.29 0.42
N THR A 124 0.92 15.86 1.68
CA THR A 124 1.92 16.25 2.67
C THR A 124 2.64 15.05 3.27
N GLU A 125 3.77 15.28 3.96
CA GLU A 125 4.40 14.21 4.71
C GLU A 125 3.54 13.68 5.87
N ALA A 126 2.52 14.43 6.30
CA ALA A 126 1.67 14.05 7.41
C ALA A 126 0.92 12.73 7.13
N GLY A 127 0.38 12.57 5.91
CA GLY A 127 -0.26 11.32 5.49
C GLY A 127 0.71 10.14 5.46
N ILE A 128 1.94 10.35 4.98
CA ILE A 128 2.98 9.32 4.95
C ILE A 128 3.35 8.88 6.38
N ASN A 129 3.59 9.84 7.28
CA ASN A 129 3.95 9.57 8.67
C ASN A 129 2.83 8.86 9.43
N ALA A 130 1.58 9.28 9.25
CA ALA A 130 0.43 8.65 9.87
C ALA A 130 0.19 7.23 9.34
N ALA A 131 0.40 6.99 8.04
CA ALA A 131 0.33 5.66 7.44
C ALA A 131 1.41 4.72 8.01
N MET A 132 2.65 5.18 8.14
CA MET A 132 3.73 4.40 8.78
C MET A 132 3.44 4.14 10.26
N ALA A 133 2.86 5.11 10.97
CA ALA A 133 2.51 4.96 12.37
C ALA A 133 1.42 3.90 12.60
N ASP A 134 0.39 3.82 11.75
CA ASP A 134 -0.67 2.81 11.88
C ASP A 134 -0.18 1.38 11.60
N LEU A 135 0.89 1.19 10.82
CA LEU A 135 1.53 -0.13 10.65
C LEU A 135 2.17 -0.66 11.94
N GLY A 136 2.55 0.24 12.86
CA GLY A 136 3.19 -0.12 14.12
C GLY A 136 4.54 -0.84 13.95
N ALA A 137 4.93 -1.64 14.93
CA ALA A 137 6.23 -2.30 14.97
C ALA A 137 6.39 -3.44 13.95
N ALA A 138 5.30 -3.96 13.39
CA ALA A 138 5.32 -5.05 12.42
C ALA A 138 5.86 -4.60 11.04
N GLY A 139 5.78 -3.31 10.74
CA GLY A 139 6.07 -2.79 9.41
C GLY A 139 4.96 -3.15 8.41
N GLY A 140 5.29 -3.04 7.12
CA GLY A 140 4.34 -3.23 6.03
C GLY A 140 4.58 -2.26 4.88
N LEU A 141 3.58 -2.15 4.01
CA LEU A 141 3.63 -1.31 2.82
C LEU A 141 2.87 0.00 3.02
N VAL A 142 3.53 1.11 2.76
CA VAL A 142 2.91 2.41 2.52
C VAL A 142 2.98 2.71 1.02
N PHE A 143 1.81 2.76 0.40
CA PHE A 143 1.65 3.10 -1.00
C PHE A 143 1.36 4.59 -1.19
N LEU A 144 2.15 5.24 -2.05
CA LEU A 144 2.00 6.65 -2.41
C LEU A 144 1.44 6.75 -3.84
N PRO A 145 0.17 7.14 -4.02
CA PRO A 145 -0.40 7.31 -5.34
C PRO A 145 0.31 8.41 -6.16
N VAL A 146 0.06 8.39 -7.46
CA VAL A 146 0.55 9.40 -8.42
C VAL A 146 0.13 10.79 -7.99
N GLY A 147 1.07 11.74 -8.00
CA GLY A 147 0.85 13.16 -7.75
C GLY A 147 2.01 13.80 -7.02
N ASN A 148 1.80 15.03 -6.58
CA ASN A 148 2.83 15.85 -5.95
C ASN A 148 2.66 15.84 -4.43
N TRP A 149 3.78 15.64 -3.74
CA TRP A 149 3.90 15.60 -2.30
C TRP A 149 4.87 16.70 -1.87
N SER A 150 4.44 17.58 -0.97
CA SER A 150 5.31 18.52 -0.27
C SER A 150 5.80 17.84 1.00
N VAL A 151 7.10 17.55 1.06
CA VAL A 151 7.67 16.67 2.06
C VAL A 151 8.69 17.42 2.93
N ARG A 152 8.38 17.53 4.22
CA ARG A 152 9.35 17.83 5.28
C ARG A 152 10.17 16.59 5.64
N PRO A 153 11.30 16.70 6.36
CA PRO A 153 12.12 15.54 6.72
C PRO A 153 11.33 14.40 7.38
N ILE A 154 11.48 13.18 6.86
CA ILE A 154 10.85 11.97 7.39
C ILE A 154 11.90 11.09 8.03
N THR A 155 11.65 10.64 9.27
CA THR A 155 12.43 9.58 9.91
C THR A 155 11.62 8.29 9.90
N VAL A 156 12.15 7.23 9.29
CA VAL A 156 11.44 5.95 9.22
C VAL A 156 11.34 5.35 10.63
N PRO A 157 10.11 5.12 11.14
CA PRO A 157 9.91 4.89 12.57
C PRO A 157 10.23 3.46 13.01
N ALA A 158 10.15 2.48 12.12
CA ALA A 158 10.31 1.06 12.44
C ALA A 158 11.02 0.29 11.32
N ASN A 159 11.33 -0.97 11.60
CA ASN A 159 11.87 -1.91 10.62
C ASN A 159 10.78 -2.43 9.67
N ASN A 160 11.17 -3.09 8.59
CA ASN A 160 10.30 -3.78 7.63
C ASN A 160 9.25 -2.87 6.98
N ILE A 161 9.61 -1.60 6.77
CA ILE A 161 8.75 -0.61 6.14
C ILE A 161 9.11 -0.51 4.65
N ALA A 162 8.13 -0.72 3.79
CA ALA A 162 8.24 -0.45 2.35
C ALA A 162 7.43 0.81 2.01
N LEU A 163 8.06 1.85 1.47
CA LEU A 163 7.39 2.99 0.86
C LEU A 163 7.53 2.87 -0.66
N CYS A 164 6.41 2.66 -1.33
CA CYS A 164 6.39 2.48 -2.79
C CYS A 164 5.45 3.50 -3.43
N GLY A 165 5.92 4.15 -4.49
CA GLY A 165 5.12 5.03 -5.32
C GLY A 165 4.48 4.29 -6.49
N SER A 166 3.98 5.07 -7.46
CA SER A 166 3.42 4.60 -8.72
C SER A 166 4.27 5.07 -9.90
N GLY A 167 5.60 4.93 -9.75
CA GLY A 167 6.61 5.40 -10.69
C GLY A 167 6.96 6.88 -10.50
N PHE A 168 7.70 7.45 -11.46
CA PHE A 168 8.24 8.82 -11.35
C PHE A 168 7.17 9.94 -11.30
N ASN A 169 5.90 9.61 -11.54
CA ASN A 169 4.79 10.55 -11.38
C ASN A 169 4.32 10.68 -9.92
N THR A 170 4.76 9.79 -9.03
CA THR A 170 4.73 10.03 -7.58
C THR A 170 5.95 10.87 -7.23
N LYS A 171 5.76 12.18 -7.11
CA LYS A 171 6.84 13.15 -6.92
C LYS A 171 6.81 13.73 -5.51
N LEU A 172 7.87 13.49 -4.74
CA LEU A 172 8.11 14.04 -3.41
C LEU A 172 9.08 15.20 -3.54
N ALA A 173 8.61 16.42 -3.30
CA ALA A 173 9.40 17.63 -3.35
C ALA A 173 9.73 18.11 -1.95
N ALA A 174 11.00 18.44 -1.72
CA ALA A 174 11.44 18.99 -0.44
C ALA A 174 10.73 20.33 -0.16
N THR A 175 10.11 20.46 1.01
CA THR A 175 9.50 21.73 1.42
C THR A 175 10.57 22.76 1.82
N ALA A 176 10.60 23.89 1.15
CA ALA A 176 11.54 24.98 1.43
C ALA A 176 11.50 25.46 2.88
N GLY A 177 12.66 25.68 3.49
CA GLY A 177 12.80 26.16 4.87
C GLY A 177 12.47 25.14 5.96
N SER A 178 12.09 23.89 5.61
CA SER A 178 11.75 22.85 6.59
C SER A 178 12.91 21.91 6.95
N TYR A 179 14.03 22.02 6.23
CA TYR A 179 15.19 21.14 6.38
C TYR A 179 16.30 21.86 7.15
N THR A 180 16.84 21.17 8.16
CA THR A 180 18.03 21.65 8.89
C THR A 180 19.28 21.25 8.11
N GLN A 181 20.03 22.27 7.70
CA GLN A 181 21.29 22.12 6.96
C GLN A 181 22.19 21.03 7.55
N ASN A 182 22.73 20.18 6.68
CA ASN A 182 23.69 19.11 6.98
C ASN A 182 23.20 18.02 7.96
N THR A 183 21.96 18.11 8.45
CA THR A 183 21.39 17.17 9.42
C THR A 183 20.19 16.42 8.83
N SER A 184 19.33 17.13 8.13
CA SER A 184 18.08 16.56 7.59
C SER A 184 18.31 15.73 6.34
N ALA A 185 17.48 14.71 6.18
CA ALA A 185 17.26 13.99 4.94
C ALA A 185 15.76 13.96 4.64
N MET A 186 15.36 13.85 3.37
CA MET A 186 13.94 13.61 3.06
C MET A 186 13.51 12.28 3.66
N PHE A 187 14.35 11.25 3.53
CA PHE A 187 14.23 10.01 4.31
C PHE A 187 15.49 9.74 5.12
N LEU A 188 15.32 9.70 6.44
CA LEU A 188 16.34 9.25 7.38
C LEU A 188 16.06 7.80 7.81
N LEU A 189 16.99 6.91 7.49
CA LEU A 189 16.99 5.51 7.87
C LEU A 189 18.02 5.32 8.98
N ASN A 190 17.60 5.54 10.23
CA ASN A 190 18.49 5.53 11.39
C ASN A 190 18.56 4.14 12.03
N GLY A 191 19.50 3.29 11.60
CA GLY A 191 19.63 1.91 12.06
C GLY A 191 18.36 1.06 11.84
N ARG A 192 17.74 1.19 10.66
CA ARG A 192 16.47 0.53 10.32
C ARG A 192 16.68 -0.62 9.34
N LEU A 193 16.19 -1.79 9.73
CA LEU A 193 16.29 -3.02 8.95
C LEU A 193 15.03 -3.24 8.09
N GLY A 194 15.14 -3.93 6.95
CA GLY A 194 14.07 -4.24 6.01
C GLY A 194 13.40 -3.02 5.38
N VAL A 195 14.10 -1.89 5.23
CA VAL A 195 13.47 -0.68 4.64
C VAL A 195 13.61 -0.67 3.13
N THR A 196 12.47 -0.57 2.43
CA THR A 196 12.42 -0.42 0.97
C THR A 196 11.85 0.94 0.59
N LEU A 197 12.55 1.66 -0.29
CA LEU A 197 12.07 2.88 -0.93
C LEU A 197 12.06 2.63 -2.44
N ALA A 198 10.91 2.73 -3.09
CA ALA A 198 10.79 2.37 -4.50
C ALA A 198 9.77 3.17 -5.32
N ASP A 199 9.97 3.16 -6.64
CA ASP A 199 8.96 3.59 -7.63
C ASP A 199 8.46 5.03 -7.43
N MET A 200 9.35 5.98 -7.15
CA MET A 200 8.98 7.39 -6.96
C MET A 200 10.13 8.35 -7.32
N ALA A 201 9.81 9.64 -7.42
CA ALA A 201 10.78 10.70 -7.67
C ALA A 201 10.95 11.60 -6.43
N LEU A 202 12.20 11.91 -6.08
CA LEU A 202 12.60 12.81 -5.01
C LEU A 202 13.22 14.07 -5.63
N ASP A 203 12.60 15.21 -5.39
CA ASP A 203 13.04 16.52 -5.88
C ASP A 203 13.59 17.37 -4.72
N GLY A 204 14.90 17.62 -4.78
CA GLY A 204 15.64 18.38 -3.80
C GLY A 204 15.53 19.89 -3.96
N THR A 205 14.82 20.44 -4.96
CA THR A 205 14.83 21.90 -5.27
C THR A 205 14.50 22.81 -4.07
N GLY A 206 13.73 22.34 -3.08
CA GLY A 206 13.44 23.09 -1.86
C GLY A 206 14.55 23.08 -0.79
N THR A 207 15.68 22.43 -1.04
CA THR A 207 16.84 22.39 -0.14
C THR A 207 18.15 22.38 -0.93
N ASN A 208 19.21 22.94 -0.37
CA ASN A 208 20.53 23.02 -1.01
C ASN A 208 21.65 22.45 -0.13
N THR A 209 21.31 21.78 0.96
CA THR A 209 22.27 21.35 2.00
C THR A 209 21.94 20.01 2.63
N CYS A 210 20.92 19.31 2.14
CA CYS A 210 20.35 18.14 2.79
C CYS A 210 20.35 16.92 1.86
N PHE A 211 20.11 15.75 2.43
CA PHE A 211 20.18 14.48 1.72
C PHE A 211 18.79 14.08 1.19
N GLY A 212 18.74 13.41 0.03
CA GLY A 212 17.52 12.75 -0.42
C GLY A 212 17.20 11.60 0.52
N ILE A 213 18.08 10.60 0.53
CA ILE A 213 18.02 9.48 1.48
C ILE A 213 19.32 9.47 2.27
N ASN A 214 19.23 9.35 3.59
CA ASN A 214 20.39 9.12 4.45
C ASN A 214 20.17 7.85 5.28
N ALA A 215 20.95 6.81 5.00
CA ALA A 215 20.99 5.58 5.76
C ALA A 215 22.24 5.54 6.66
N THR A 216 22.02 5.46 7.97
CA THR A 216 23.10 5.36 8.96
C THR A 216 23.41 3.90 9.30
N GLY A 217 24.53 3.67 10.01
CA GLY A 217 24.98 2.35 10.41
C GLY A 217 23.88 1.51 11.08
N GLY A 218 23.80 0.23 10.72
CA GLY A 218 22.76 -0.70 11.17
C GLY A 218 21.50 -0.72 10.30
N SER A 219 21.49 -0.01 9.16
CA SER A 219 20.40 -0.08 8.16
C SER A 219 20.74 -1.02 6.99
N ASP A 220 19.75 -1.54 6.28
CA ASP A 220 19.91 -2.40 5.09
C ASP A 220 19.00 -1.97 3.92
N PRO A 221 19.12 -0.70 3.48
CA PRO A 221 18.11 -0.12 2.60
C PRO A 221 18.09 -0.77 1.21
N ILE A 222 16.88 -1.01 0.71
CA ILE A 222 16.63 -1.32 -0.70
C ILE A 222 16.04 -0.06 -1.35
N ILE A 223 16.79 0.51 -2.28
CA ILE A 223 16.43 1.73 -3.01
C ILE A 223 16.36 1.37 -4.49
N SER A 224 15.15 1.32 -5.06
CA SER A 224 14.99 0.78 -6.42
C SER A 224 14.02 1.59 -7.28
N ARG A 225 14.35 1.76 -8.57
CA ARG A 225 13.50 2.45 -9.55
C ARG A 225 13.06 3.84 -9.07
N MET A 226 14.01 4.60 -8.53
CA MET A 226 13.76 5.97 -8.04
C MET A 226 14.46 7.01 -8.91
N ARG A 227 13.91 8.22 -8.93
CA ARG A 227 14.57 9.38 -9.55
C ARG A 227 14.94 10.38 -8.46
N PHE A 228 16.17 10.86 -8.48
CA PHE A 228 16.66 11.91 -7.60
C PHE A 228 17.02 13.12 -8.46
N THR A 229 16.38 14.25 -8.20
CA THR A 229 16.58 15.48 -8.96
C THR A 229 17.00 16.62 -8.04
N ASN A 230 18.01 17.40 -8.41
CA ASN A 230 18.42 18.63 -7.72
C ASN A 230 18.78 18.46 -6.23
N TRP A 231 19.37 17.33 -5.86
CA TRP A 231 19.93 17.16 -4.51
C TRP A 231 21.31 17.81 -4.42
N LEU A 232 21.31 19.09 -4.03
CA LEU A 232 22.48 19.94 -3.92
C LEU A 232 22.97 20.04 -2.47
N GLY A 233 24.25 20.41 -2.31
CA GLY A 233 24.91 20.50 -1.02
C GLY A 233 26.09 21.46 -1.03
N ILE A 234 26.70 21.66 0.14
CA ILE A 234 28.03 22.29 0.23
C ILE A 234 29.11 21.32 -0.25
N ASP A 235 30.12 21.82 -0.96
CA ASP A 235 31.16 21.03 -1.66
C ASP A 235 32.00 20.10 -0.77
N THR A 236 32.01 20.34 0.53
CA THR A 236 32.76 19.54 1.51
C THR A 236 32.08 18.23 1.90
N GLN A 237 30.86 17.97 1.41
CA GLN A 237 30.06 16.83 1.83
C GLN A 237 29.70 15.93 0.65
N ARG A 238 29.65 14.63 0.95
CA ARG A 238 29.48 13.57 -0.05
C ARG A 238 28.01 13.13 -0.14
N ALA A 239 27.65 12.48 -1.26
CA ALA A 239 26.49 11.60 -1.37
C ALA A 239 25.11 12.26 -1.10
N ARG A 240 24.68 13.21 -1.95
CA ARG A 240 23.46 14.02 -1.70
C ARG A 240 22.16 13.38 -2.13
N GLY A 241 22.15 12.62 -3.22
CA GLY A 241 20.97 11.86 -3.63
C GLY A 241 20.67 10.77 -2.60
N ILE A 242 21.62 9.85 -2.44
CA ILE A 242 21.60 8.79 -1.44
C ILE A 242 22.91 8.84 -0.68
N SER A 243 22.86 8.73 0.64
CA SER A 243 24.03 8.60 1.51
C SER A 243 23.90 7.32 2.33
N VAL A 244 24.92 6.47 2.27
CA VAL A 244 25.05 5.26 3.10
C VAL A 244 26.28 5.43 3.99
N GLN A 245 26.07 5.83 5.24
CA GLN A 245 27.13 6.21 6.17
C GLN A 245 27.27 5.24 7.33
N GLN A 246 28.44 4.63 7.47
CA GLN A 246 28.70 3.77 8.61
C GLN A 246 28.86 4.67 9.84
N ASN A 247 28.28 4.26 10.97
CA ASN A 247 28.70 4.81 12.25
C ASN A 247 29.87 3.96 12.78
N PRO A 248 31.13 4.46 12.75
CA PRO A 248 32.29 3.68 13.19
C PRO A 248 32.32 3.40 14.70
N SER A 249 31.43 4.00 15.50
CA SER A 249 31.47 3.93 16.97
C SER A 249 30.41 3.03 17.63
N SER A 250 29.48 2.38 16.90
CA SER A 250 28.29 1.75 17.51
C SER A 250 27.83 0.36 17.02
N GLY A 251 28.71 -0.57 16.63
CA GLY A 251 28.32 -1.96 16.29
C GLY A 251 28.12 -2.22 14.79
N PRO A 252 27.77 -3.47 14.39
CA PRO A 252 28.33 -4.20 13.23
C PRO A 252 28.19 -3.46 11.89
N PRO A 253 29.04 -3.80 10.89
CA PRO A 253 28.98 -3.17 9.56
C PRO A 253 27.57 -3.26 8.98
N PHE A 254 27.24 -2.34 8.06
CA PHE A 254 26.09 -2.48 7.20
C PHE A 254 25.94 -3.93 6.73
N PHE A 255 24.71 -4.46 6.76
CA PHE A 255 24.45 -5.77 6.19
C PHE A 255 24.63 -5.69 4.67
N GLU A 256 23.72 -4.98 4.01
CA GLU A 256 23.72 -4.78 2.56
C GLU A 256 22.90 -3.54 2.24
N ALA A 257 23.37 -2.68 1.34
CA ALA A 257 22.58 -1.60 0.78
C ALA A 257 22.42 -1.87 -0.72
N VAL A 258 21.18 -2.03 -1.18
CA VAL A 258 20.87 -2.33 -2.58
C VAL A 258 20.35 -1.05 -3.23
N ILE A 259 21.07 -0.57 -4.24
CA ILE A 259 20.66 0.58 -5.04
C ILE A 259 20.59 0.12 -6.49
N SER A 260 19.38 0.06 -7.05
CA SER A 260 19.17 -0.45 -8.41
C SER A 260 18.23 0.44 -9.22
N ASP A 261 18.46 0.50 -10.53
CA ASP A 261 17.55 1.16 -11.49
C ASP A 261 17.22 2.63 -11.14
N CYS A 262 18.14 3.31 -10.46
CA CYS A 262 17.95 4.69 -10.04
C CYS A 262 18.50 5.69 -11.05
N VAL A 263 17.84 6.84 -11.16
CA VAL A 263 18.24 7.96 -12.01
C VAL A 263 18.64 9.13 -11.12
N PHE A 264 19.82 9.72 -11.36
CA PHE A 264 20.31 10.91 -10.66
C PHE A 264 20.49 12.04 -11.67
N ASP A 265 19.82 13.16 -11.45
CA ASP A 265 19.77 14.30 -12.37
C ASP A 265 19.96 15.61 -11.63
N GLY A 266 21.00 16.38 -11.96
CA GLY A 266 21.29 17.65 -11.28
C GLY A 266 21.66 17.53 -9.79
N ASN A 267 22.09 16.35 -9.33
CA ASN A 267 22.58 16.15 -7.96
C ASN A 267 24.06 16.54 -7.87
N GLN A 268 24.50 17.10 -6.73
CA GLN A 268 25.91 17.37 -6.50
C GLN A 268 26.74 16.07 -6.52
N ILE A 269 26.26 15.05 -5.80
CA ILE A 269 26.78 13.67 -5.81
C ILE A 269 25.58 12.73 -5.71
N GLY A 270 25.50 11.72 -6.58
CA GLY A 270 24.37 10.80 -6.68
C GLY A 270 24.25 9.83 -5.50
N VAL A 271 25.31 9.07 -5.21
CA VAL A 271 25.43 8.07 -4.14
C VAL A 271 26.76 8.25 -3.41
#